data_AF-A0A926YI38-F1
#
_entry.id   AF-A0A926YI38-F1
#
_cell.length_a   1.000
_cell.length_b   1.000
_cell.length_c   1.000
_cell.angle_alpha   90.00
_cell.angle_beta   90.00
_cell.angle_gamma   90.00
#
_symmetry.space_group_name_H-M   'P 1'
#
loop_
_entity.id
_entity.type
_entity.pdbx_description
1 polymer ?
#
loop_
_entity_poly.entity_id
_entity_poly.type
_entity_poly.pdbx_seq_one_letter_code
_entity_poly.pdbx_strand_id
1 'polypeptide(L)'
;MKLNVTHLDEKADLPNAGRLLALLTALFYGLFTLLPDSNSLVVSWAWVFIWQVGLICPVLWLLGLLWQRQLRWMRNRLDWLVGLLVVGLVVSSGLAEFPMQARWYSWTVFCYLAALYALSSWLPSASRRIGLLVAQGYLNLAFIIVSLTGWTSQTLLPELARLRSLQPYGVPLSFDFSQLELRNWFP
;
A
#
# COMPACT_ATOMS: atom_id res chain seq x y z
N MET A 1 -0.25 -20.73 -49.41
CA MET A 1 -0.23 -21.21 -48.01
C MET A 1 0.12 -20.02 -47.12
N LYS A 2 -0.88 -19.22 -46.70
CA LYS A 2 -0.71 -18.06 -45.84
C LYS A 2 -1.08 -18.47 -44.41
N LEU A 3 -0.10 -18.49 -43.51
CA LEU A 3 -0.32 -18.66 -42.08
C LEU A 3 -1.00 -17.39 -41.56
N ASN A 4 -2.29 -17.49 -41.28
CA ASN A 4 -3.05 -16.44 -40.65
C ASN A 4 -2.72 -16.47 -39.15
N VAL A 5 -1.72 -15.69 -38.75
CA VAL A 5 -1.43 -15.43 -37.33
C VAL A 5 -2.43 -14.40 -36.86
N THR A 6 -3.65 -14.86 -36.57
CA THR A 6 -4.59 -14.08 -35.76
C THR A 6 -4.06 -14.08 -34.33
N HIS A 7 -3.28 -13.05 -34.00
CA HIS A 7 -3.16 -12.54 -32.65
C HIS A 7 -4.57 -12.18 -32.15
N LEU A 8 -5.28 -13.16 -31.62
CA LEU A 8 -6.36 -12.90 -30.68
C LEU A 8 -5.69 -12.45 -29.39
N ASP A 9 -5.31 -11.17 -29.37
CA ASP A 9 -5.21 -10.41 -28.13
C ASP A 9 -6.64 -10.37 -27.56
N GLU A 10 -7.01 -11.47 -26.92
CA GLU A 10 -8.24 -11.62 -26.15
C GLU A 10 -8.11 -10.64 -24.99
N LYS A 11 -8.43 -9.37 -25.26
CA LYS A 11 -8.85 -8.43 -24.23
C LYS A 11 -9.95 -9.15 -23.48
N ALA A 12 -9.61 -9.69 -22.32
CA ALA A 12 -10.57 -10.13 -21.35
C ALA A 12 -11.41 -8.90 -20.97
N ASP A 13 -12.49 -8.67 -21.74
CA ASP A 13 -13.49 -7.65 -21.47
C ASP A 13 -14.23 -8.10 -20.22
N LEU A 14 -13.67 -7.70 -19.08
CA LEU A 14 -14.36 -7.77 -17.81
C LEU A 14 -15.63 -6.92 -17.90
N PRO A 15 -16.72 -7.36 -17.27
CA PRO A 15 -17.87 -6.48 -17.04
C PRO A 15 -17.38 -5.16 -16.44
N ASN A 16 -17.86 -4.02 -16.96
CA ASN A 16 -17.41 -2.67 -16.58
C ASN A 16 -17.29 -2.45 -15.06
N ALA A 17 -18.12 -3.14 -14.26
CA ALA A 17 -18.09 -3.12 -12.80
C ALA A 17 -16.77 -3.62 -12.18
N GLY A 18 -16.17 -4.71 -12.70
CA GLY A 18 -14.92 -5.26 -12.15
C GLY A 18 -13.72 -4.33 -12.41
N ARG A 19 -13.70 -3.68 -13.57
CA ARG A 19 -12.68 -2.69 -13.92
C ARG A 19 -12.81 -1.42 -13.09
N LEU A 20 -14.04 -0.96 -12.83
CA LEU A 20 -14.28 0.18 -11.96
C LEU A 20 -13.78 -0.08 -10.53
N LEU A 21 -14.11 -1.23 -9.94
CA LEU A 21 -13.67 -1.58 -8.58
C LEU A 21 -12.14 -1.74 -8.48
N ALA A 22 -11.49 -2.28 -9.51
CA ALA A 22 -10.03 -2.33 -9.58
C ALA A 22 -9.41 -0.92 -9.63
N LEU A 23 -9.96 -0.01 -10.43
CA LEU A 23 -9.51 1.38 -10.53
C LEU A 23 -9.75 2.14 -9.22
N LEU A 24 -10.90 1.95 -8.58
CA LEU A 24 -11.18 2.54 -7.28
C LEU A 24 -10.23 2.01 -6.21
N THR A 25 -9.96 0.70 -6.20
CA THR A 25 -8.97 0.10 -5.28
C THR A 25 -7.58 0.70 -5.51
N ALA A 26 -7.16 0.86 -6.77
CA ALA A 26 -5.88 1.50 -7.10
C ALA A 26 -5.85 2.99 -6.71
N LEU A 27 -6.96 3.70 -6.91
CA LEU A 27 -7.11 5.11 -6.52
C LEU A 27 -7.02 5.27 -5.01
N PHE A 28 -7.76 4.47 -4.24
CA PHE A 28 -7.73 4.50 -2.78
C PHE A 28 -6.38 4.05 -2.24
N TYR A 29 -5.73 3.04 -2.85
CA TYR A 29 -4.35 2.69 -2.52
C TYR A 29 -3.42 3.89 -2.73
N GLY A 30 -3.52 4.58 -3.87
CA GLY A 30 -2.76 5.79 -4.14
C GLY A 30 -3.05 6.88 -3.10
N LEU A 31 -4.32 7.15 -2.82
CA LEU A 31 -4.74 8.16 -1.86
C LEU A 31 -4.26 7.88 -0.44
N PHE A 32 -4.30 6.62 0.03
CA PHE A 32 -3.92 6.30 1.41
C PHE A 32 -2.44 6.00 1.59
N THR A 33 -1.76 5.56 0.54
CA THR A 33 -0.33 5.20 0.63
C THR A 33 0.56 6.37 0.26
N LEU A 34 0.12 7.23 -0.66
CA LEU A 34 0.97 8.29 -1.24
C LEU A 34 0.72 9.67 -0.61
N LEU A 35 -0.37 9.84 0.13
CA LEU A 35 -0.70 11.13 0.73
C LEU A 35 0.14 11.34 2.00
N PRO A 36 0.82 12.49 2.15
CA PRO A 36 1.59 12.80 3.35
C PRO A 36 0.68 12.79 4.58
N ASP A 37 1.21 12.34 5.72
CA ASP A 37 0.49 12.21 6.98
C ASP A 37 -0.77 11.32 6.94
N SER A 38 -0.82 10.35 6.00
CA SER A 38 -1.97 9.46 5.86
C SER A 38 -2.32 8.72 7.16
N ASN A 39 -1.33 8.34 7.97
CA ASN A 39 -1.55 7.72 9.29
C ASN A 39 -2.42 8.60 10.22
N SER A 40 -2.08 9.89 10.33
CA SER A 40 -2.82 10.85 11.15
C SER A 40 -4.20 11.17 10.56
N LEU A 41 -4.29 11.22 9.23
CA LEU A 41 -5.53 11.53 8.53
C LEU A 41 -6.56 10.40 8.64
N VAL A 42 -6.14 9.14 8.71
CA VAL A 42 -7.05 7.98 8.86
C VAL A 42 -7.87 8.04 10.15
N VAL A 43 -7.39 8.74 11.19
CA VAL A 43 -8.10 8.91 12.47
C VAL A 43 -9.03 10.13 12.47
N SER A 44 -8.90 11.03 11.50
CA SER A 44 -9.73 12.23 11.42
C SER A 44 -11.12 11.92 10.86
N TRP A 45 -12.17 12.42 11.53
CA TRP A 45 -13.56 11.97 11.38
C TRP A 45 -14.09 11.96 9.93
N ALA A 46 -13.74 12.95 9.11
CA ALA A 46 -14.17 13.02 7.71
C ALA A 46 -13.50 11.96 6.80
N TRP A 47 -12.30 11.52 7.16
CA TRP A 47 -11.48 10.61 6.35
C TRP A 47 -11.74 9.14 6.67
N VAL A 48 -12.29 8.84 7.86
CA VAL A 48 -12.70 7.48 8.26
C VAL A 48 -13.66 6.87 7.24
N PHE A 49 -14.63 7.64 6.73
CA PHE A 49 -15.59 7.15 5.75
C PHE A 49 -14.91 6.80 4.42
N ILE A 50 -14.03 7.68 3.93
CA ILE A 50 -13.27 7.45 2.69
C ILE A 50 -12.42 6.19 2.83
N TRP A 51 -11.81 5.98 4.01
CA TRP A 51 -10.99 4.82 4.31
C TRP A 51 -11.80 3.52 4.37
N GLN A 52 -12.96 3.53 5.03
CA GLN A 52 -13.88 2.40 5.05
C GLN A 52 -14.33 2.01 3.65
N VAL A 53 -14.70 2.98 2.81
CA VAL A 53 -15.07 2.74 1.42
C VAL A 53 -13.89 2.14 0.65
N GLY A 54 -12.69 2.70 0.81
CA GLY A 54 -11.48 2.20 0.16
C GLY A 54 -11.11 0.78 0.56
N LEU A 55 -11.29 0.40 1.83
CA LEU A 55 -11.07 -0.97 2.29
C LEU A 55 -12.14 -1.96 1.83
N ILE A 56 -13.38 -1.52 1.66
CA ILE A 56 -14.47 -2.38 1.20
C ILE A 56 -14.37 -2.64 -0.32
N CYS A 57 -13.87 -1.68 -1.10
CA CYS A 57 -13.68 -1.83 -2.55
C CYS A 57 -13.00 -3.15 -2.98
N PRO A 58 -11.83 -3.55 -2.44
CA PRO A 58 -11.20 -4.82 -2.81
C PRO A 58 -12.00 -6.05 -2.37
N VAL A 59 -12.77 -5.96 -1.28
CA VAL A 59 -13.66 -7.05 -0.84
C VAL A 59 -14.79 -7.24 -1.84
N LEU A 60 -15.46 -6.14 -2.25
CA LEU A 60 -16.50 -6.19 -3.28
C LEU A 60 -15.95 -6.66 -4.62
N TRP A 61 -14.71 -6.27 -4.96
CA TRP A 61 -14.04 -6.72 -6.17
C TRP A 61 -13.80 -8.24 -6.15
N LEU A 62 -13.29 -8.77 -5.03
CA LEU A 62 -13.11 -10.21 -4.84
C LEU A 62 -14.44 -10.96 -4.92
N LEU A 63 -15.48 -10.46 -4.26
CA LEU A 63 -16.82 -11.06 -4.29
C LEU A 63 -17.39 -11.09 -5.72
N GLY A 64 -17.17 -10.03 -6.50
CA GLY A 64 -17.54 -9.99 -7.92
C GLY A 64 -16.80 -11.04 -8.76
N LEU A 65 -15.50 -11.23 -8.51
CA LEU A 65 -14.69 -12.28 -9.16
C LEU A 65 -15.13 -13.69 -8.76
N LEU A 66 -15.47 -13.89 -7.48
CA LEU A 66 -16.03 -15.14 -6.97
C LEU A 66 -17.39 -15.45 -7.61
N TRP A 67 -18.28 -14.47 -7.71
CA TRP A 67 -19.58 -14.60 -8.35
C TRP A 67 -19.46 -15.01 -9.82
N GLN A 68 -18.49 -14.43 -10.53
CA GLN A 68 -18.20 -14.75 -11.93
C GLN A 68 -17.38 -16.06 -12.09
N ARG A 69 -17.03 -16.75 -10.99
CA ARG A 69 -16.15 -17.94 -10.97
C ARG A 69 -14.80 -17.74 -11.65
N GLN A 70 -14.28 -16.50 -11.62
CA GLN A 70 -12.99 -16.13 -12.21
C GLN A 70 -11.84 -16.08 -11.20
N LEU A 71 -12.10 -16.45 -9.94
CA LEU A 71 -11.07 -16.47 -8.91
C LEU A 71 -9.98 -17.49 -9.25
N ARG A 72 -8.73 -17.02 -9.27
CA ARG A 72 -7.55 -17.87 -9.43
C ARG A 72 -6.80 -17.95 -8.11
N TRP A 73 -6.38 -19.15 -7.76
CA TRP A 73 -5.57 -19.43 -6.58
C TRP A 73 -4.16 -18.85 -6.75
N MET A 74 -3.51 -18.51 -5.63
CA MET A 74 -2.14 -18.03 -5.66
C MET A 74 -1.20 -19.19 -5.97
N ARG A 75 -0.86 -19.34 -7.24
CA ARG A 75 0.13 -20.31 -7.74
C ARG A 75 1.39 -20.25 -6.85
N ASN A 76 1.88 -21.40 -6.39
CA ASN A 76 3.07 -21.61 -5.52
C ASN A 76 2.83 -21.85 -4.01
N ARG A 77 1.72 -22.49 -3.59
CA ARG A 77 1.42 -22.86 -2.18
C ARG A 77 1.35 -21.68 -1.20
N LEU A 78 1.34 -20.44 -1.70
CA LEU A 78 1.13 -19.23 -0.89
C LEU A 78 -0.22 -19.24 -0.16
N ASP A 79 -1.20 -19.98 -0.69
CA ASP A 79 -2.50 -20.16 -0.04
C ASP A 79 -2.38 -20.79 1.36
N TRP A 80 -1.34 -21.60 1.63
CA TRP A 80 -1.10 -22.13 2.99
C TRP A 80 -0.67 -21.04 3.97
N LEU A 81 0.18 -20.10 3.52
CA LEU A 81 0.57 -18.95 4.34
C LEU A 81 -0.62 -18.05 4.64
N VAL A 82 -1.51 -17.86 3.67
CA VAL A 82 -2.78 -17.16 3.89
C VAL A 82 -3.62 -17.89 4.95
N GLY A 83 -3.76 -19.21 4.83
CA GLY A 83 -4.49 -20.02 5.82
C GLY A 83 -3.90 -19.90 7.22
N LEU A 84 -2.58 -20.01 7.36
CA LEU A 84 -1.87 -19.82 8.64
C LEU A 84 -2.11 -18.42 9.21
N LEU A 85 -2.07 -17.40 8.36
CA LEU A 85 -2.29 -16.02 8.74
C LEU A 85 -3.72 -15.79 9.23
N VAL A 86 -4.73 -16.38 8.56
CA VAL A 86 -6.13 -16.34 9.03
C VAL A 86 -6.29 -17.02 10.39
N VAL A 87 -5.68 -18.19 10.60
CA VAL A 87 -5.68 -18.87 11.90
C VAL A 87 -5.03 -17.98 12.97
N GLY A 88 -3.88 -17.39 12.65
CA GLY A 88 -3.19 -16.45 13.53
C GLY A 88 -4.04 -15.24 13.91
N LEU A 89 -4.80 -14.67 12.97
CA LEU A 89 -5.71 -13.55 13.24
C LEU A 89 -6.86 -13.96 14.18
N VAL A 90 -7.41 -15.16 14.02
CA VAL A 90 -8.49 -15.67 14.89
C VAL A 90 -7.97 -15.87 16.31
N VAL A 91 -6.80 -16.50 16.46
CA VAL A 91 -6.17 -16.73 17.78
C VAL A 91 -5.80 -15.39 18.42
N SER A 92 -5.16 -14.50 17.67
CA SER A 92 -4.75 -13.17 18.14
C SER A 92 -5.96 -12.34 18.56
N SER A 93 -7.03 -12.32 17.77
CA SER A 93 -8.26 -11.59 18.09
C SER A 93 -9.01 -12.17 19.29
N GLY A 94 -8.94 -13.49 19.50
CA GLY A 94 -9.59 -14.17 20.63
C GLY A 94 -8.86 -14.00 21.96
N LEU A 95 -7.52 -13.84 21.92
CA LEU A 95 -6.67 -13.70 23.11
C LEU A 95 -6.22 -12.26 23.38
N ALA A 96 -6.64 -11.29 22.56
CA ALA A 96 -6.21 -9.90 22.69
C ALA A 96 -6.78 -9.23 23.95
N GLU A 97 -5.91 -8.56 24.70
CA GLU A 97 -6.28 -7.68 25.81
C GLU A 97 -7.20 -6.53 25.35
N PHE A 98 -7.05 -6.10 24.09
CA PHE A 98 -7.87 -5.08 23.47
C PHE A 98 -8.65 -5.61 22.26
N PRO A 99 -9.81 -6.27 22.49
CA PRO A 99 -10.53 -7.01 21.45
C PRO A 99 -11.05 -6.10 20.32
N MET A 100 -11.40 -4.85 20.64
CA MET A 100 -11.90 -3.90 19.63
C MET A 100 -10.81 -3.54 18.60
N GLN A 101 -9.59 -3.27 19.07
CA GLN A 101 -8.47 -2.93 18.19
C GLN A 101 -8.03 -4.15 17.38
N ALA A 102 -7.95 -5.33 18.02
CA ALA A 102 -7.61 -6.57 17.34
C ALA A 102 -8.59 -6.92 16.20
N ARG A 103 -9.89 -6.68 16.40
CA ARG A 103 -10.92 -6.85 15.34
C ARG A 103 -10.71 -5.89 14.17
N TRP A 104 -10.41 -4.61 14.45
CA TRP A 104 -10.13 -3.62 13.41
C TRP A 104 -8.89 -3.97 12.58
N TYR A 105 -7.81 -4.39 13.23
CA TYR A 105 -6.61 -4.85 12.52
C TYR A 105 -6.88 -6.12 11.72
N SER A 106 -7.63 -7.07 12.28
CA SER A 106 -7.99 -8.30 11.59
C SER A 106 -8.88 -8.05 10.37
N TRP A 107 -9.83 -7.10 10.47
CA TRP A 107 -10.62 -6.62 9.33
C TRP A 107 -9.74 -6.00 8.24
N THR A 108 -8.78 -5.15 8.63
CA THR A 108 -7.84 -4.52 7.70
C THR A 108 -7.02 -5.57 6.95
N VAL A 109 -6.47 -6.55 7.67
CA VAL A 109 -5.70 -7.65 7.06
C VAL A 109 -6.57 -8.49 6.12
N PHE A 110 -7.82 -8.75 6.49
CA PHE A 110 -8.77 -9.44 5.61
C PHE A 110 -9.01 -8.66 4.30
N CYS A 111 -9.21 -7.35 4.36
CA CYS A 111 -9.32 -6.49 3.17
C CYS A 111 -8.06 -6.55 2.29
N TYR A 112 -6.87 -6.57 2.89
CA TYR A 112 -5.61 -6.73 2.15
C TYR A 112 -5.51 -8.08 1.45
N LEU A 113 -5.89 -9.18 2.12
CA LEU A 113 -5.96 -10.50 1.49
C LEU A 113 -6.93 -10.46 0.31
N ALA A 114 -8.10 -9.83 0.47
CA ALA A 114 -9.05 -9.72 -0.62
C ALA A 114 -8.49 -8.96 -1.84
N ALA A 115 -7.80 -7.85 -1.60
CA ALA A 115 -7.11 -7.10 -2.65
C ALA A 115 -6.05 -7.97 -3.35
N LEU A 116 -5.27 -8.73 -2.59
CA LEU A 116 -4.22 -9.60 -3.11
C LEU A 116 -4.78 -10.70 -4.01
N TYR A 117 -5.84 -11.39 -3.58
CA TYR A 117 -6.49 -12.42 -4.39
C TYR A 117 -7.14 -11.84 -5.64
N ALA A 118 -7.83 -10.71 -5.52
CA ALA A 118 -8.47 -10.04 -6.64
C ALA A 118 -7.42 -9.59 -7.69
N LEU A 119 -6.32 -8.98 -7.24
CA LEU A 119 -5.22 -8.55 -8.10
C LEU A 119 -4.50 -9.73 -8.75
N SER A 120 -4.27 -10.82 -8.01
CA SER A 120 -3.61 -12.02 -8.55
C SER A 120 -4.44 -12.71 -9.64
N SER A 121 -5.77 -12.66 -9.52
CA SER A 121 -6.72 -13.15 -10.52
C SER A 121 -6.76 -12.24 -11.75
N TRP A 122 -6.65 -10.93 -11.53
CA TRP A 122 -6.66 -9.91 -12.59
C TRP A 122 -5.36 -9.82 -13.39
N LEU A 123 -4.23 -10.26 -12.81
CA LEU A 123 -2.92 -10.30 -13.46
C LEU A 123 -2.54 -11.76 -13.78
N PRO A 124 -3.16 -12.41 -14.77
CA PRO A 124 -2.89 -13.81 -15.08
C PRO A 124 -1.52 -14.03 -15.74
N SER A 125 -0.99 -13.03 -16.46
CA SER A 125 0.27 -13.13 -17.20
C SER A 125 1.46 -12.59 -16.40
N ALA A 126 2.61 -13.28 -16.51
CA ALA A 126 3.85 -12.87 -15.85
C ALA A 126 4.31 -11.47 -16.31
N SER A 127 4.14 -11.15 -17.59
CA SER A 127 4.49 -9.83 -18.16
C SER A 127 3.74 -8.68 -17.48
N ARG A 128 2.42 -8.82 -17.23
CA ARG A 128 1.64 -7.78 -16.53
C ARG A 128 2.06 -7.63 -15.06
N ARG A 129 2.40 -8.73 -14.39
CA ARG A 129 2.92 -8.70 -13.00
C ARG A 129 4.26 -7.96 -12.94
N ILE A 130 5.17 -8.26 -13.87
CA ILE A 130 6.47 -7.57 -13.97
C ILE A 130 6.25 -6.09 -14.24
N GLY A 131 5.36 -5.73 -15.17
CA GLY A 131 5.02 -4.32 -15.44
C GLY A 131 4.53 -3.57 -14.20
N LEU A 132 3.67 -4.19 -13.39
CA LEU A 132 3.22 -3.60 -12.13
C LEU A 132 4.37 -3.41 -11.13
N LEU A 133 5.24 -4.42 -10.98
CA LEU A 133 6.40 -4.34 -10.08
C LEU A 133 7.39 -3.26 -10.51
N VAL A 134 7.63 -3.11 -11.82
CA VAL A 134 8.47 -2.04 -12.37
C VAL A 134 7.85 -0.67 -12.11
N ALA A 135 6.53 -0.51 -12.33
CA ALA A 135 5.82 0.72 -12.00
C ALA A 135 5.91 1.06 -10.50
N GLN A 136 5.76 0.06 -9.63
CA GLN A 136 5.94 0.22 -8.18
C GLN A 136 7.39 0.59 -7.83
N GLY A 137 8.38 0.06 -8.54
CA GLY A 137 9.79 0.43 -8.39
C GLY A 137 10.04 1.90 -8.72
N TYR A 138 9.51 2.40 -9.83
CA TYR A 138 9.60 3.82 -10.17
C TYR A 138 8.87 4.72 -9.18
N LEU A 139 7.69 4.30 -8.71
CA LEU A 139 6.97 5.01 -7.66
C LEU A 139 7.81 5.11 -6.39
N ASN A 140 8.41 4.00 -5.95
CA ASN A 140 9.29 3.99 -4.79
C ASN A 140 10.50 4.92 -4.97
N LEU A 141 11.12 4.94 -6.15
CA LEU A 141 12.21 5.87 -6.46
C LEU A 141 11.77 7.33 -6.34
N ALA A 142 10.56 7.67 -6.83
CA ALA A 142 9.99 9.00 -6.68
C ALA A 142 9.79 9.37 -5.20
N PHE A 143 9.30 8.44 -4.38
CA PHE A 143 9.16 8.62 -2.92
C PHE A 143 10.51 8.87 -2.25
N ILE A 144 11.54 8.09 -2.58
CA ILE A 144 12.89 8.29 -2.05
C ILE A 144 13.41 9.69 -2.38
N ILE A 145 13.24 10.15 -3.62
CA ILE A 145 13.68 11.48 -4.04
C ILE A 145 12.95 12.58 -3.27
N VAL A 146 11.62 12.49 -3.17
CA VAL A 146 10.81 13.48 -2.45
C VAL A 146 11.17 13.49 -0.96
N SER A 147 11.30 12.31 -0.35
CA SER A 147 11.70 12.14 1.06
C SER A 147 13.07 12.75 1.33
N LEU A 148 14.09 12.40 0.54
CA LEU A 148 15.44 12.98 0.69
C LEU A 148 15.43 14.50 0.52
N THR A 149 14.64 15.00 -0.43
CA THR A 149 14.53 16.44 -0.69
C THR A 149 13.85 17.15 0.48
N GLY A 150 12.76 16.60 1.00
CA GLY A 150 12.03 17.09 2.16
C GLY A 150 12.93 17.13 3.39
N TRP A 151 13.56 16.00 3.72
CA TRP A 151 14.52 15.90 4.82
C TRP A 151 15.68 16.89 4.69
N THR A 152 16.29 17.00 3.50
CA THR A 152 17.43 17.90 3.28
C THR A 152 17.03 19.36 3.47
N SER A 153 15.90 19.77 2.88
CA SER A 153 15.45 21.17 2.88
C SER A 153 14.84 21.62 4.22
N GLN A 154 14.14 20.72 4.92
CA GLN A 154 13.38 21.07 6.12
C GLN A 154 14.08 20.68 7.42
N THR A 155 15.02 19.73 7.39
CA THR A 155 15.72 19.26 8.59
C THR A 155 17.21 19.56 8.53
N LEU A 156 17.93 19.03 7.52
CA LEU A 156 19.39 19.12 7.49
C LEU A 156 19.91 20.56 7.33
N LEU A 157 19.45 21.27 6.28
CA LEU A 157 19.95 22.61 5.98
C LEU A 157 19.62 23.64 7.08
N PRO A 158 18.39 23.68 7.63
CA PRO A 158 18.06 24.59 8.72
C PRO A 158 18.89 24.34 9.99
N GLU A 159 19.13 23.07 10.33
CA GLU A 159 19.92 22.72 11.51
C GLU A 159 21.41 23.07 11.33
N LEU A 160 21.97 22.84 10.13
CA LEU A 160 23.32 23.30 9.81
C LEU A 160 23.43 24.84 9.88
N ALA A 161 22.41 25.57 9.44
CA ALA A 161 22.36 27.03 9.56
C ALA A 161 22.31 27.48 11.03
N ARG A 162 21.52 26.79 11.87
CA ARG A 162 21.44 27.03 13.32
C ARG A 162 22.78 26.78 14.01
N LEU A 163 23.48 25.69 13.68
CA LEU A 163 24.80 25.40 14.26
C LEU A 163 25.83 26.46 13.85
N ARG A 164 25.82 26.90 12.58
CA ARG A 164 26.69 27.98 12.09
C ARG A 164 26.41 29.32 12.76
N SER A 165 25.16 29.64 13.09
CA SER A 165 24.85 30.89 13.81
C SER A 165 25.28 30.87 15.28
N LEU A 166 25.52 29.68 15.86
CA LEU A 166 26.02 29.51 17.23
C LEU A 166 27.55 29.52 17.33
N GLN A 167 28.26 29.24 16.24
CA GLN A 167 29.73 29.26 16.20
C GLN A 167 30.35 30.59 16.68
N PRO A 168 29.83 31.78 16.34
CA PRO A 168 30.37 33.06 16.82
C PRO A 168 30.30 33.25 18.34
N TYR A 169 29.40 32.53 19.03
CA TYR A 169 29.27 32.57 20.48
C TYR A 169 30.20 31.59 21.20
N GLY A 170 31.13 30.96 20.48
CA GLY A 170 32.11 30.03 21.05
C GLY A 170 31.51 28.69 21.46
N VAL A 171 30.35 28.31 20.90
CA VAL A 171 29.69 27.03 21.17
C VAL A 171 30.06 26.02 20.07
N PRO A 172 30.98 25.07 20.30
CA PRO A 172 31.40 24.08 19.30
C PRO A 172 30.42 22.90 19.29
N LEU A 173 29.23 23.09 18.73
CA LEU A 173 28.28 22.01 18.49
C LEU A 173 28.46 21.46 17.07
N SER A 174 28.66 20.14 16.98
CA SER A 174 28.58 19.39 15.73
C SER A 174 27.14 18.93 15.47
N PHE A 175 26.82 18.61 14.22
CA PHE A 175 25.54 17.99 13.90
C PHE A 175 25.41 16.64 14.61
N ASP A 176 24.39 16.51 15.45
CA ASP A 176 24.11 15.28 16.20
C ASP A 176 23.02 14.48 15.50
N PHE A 177 23.41 13.31 14.99
CA PHE A 177 22.52 12.38 14.29
C PHE A 177 21.52 11.69 15.25
N SER A 178 21.72 11.76 16.57
CA SER A 178 20.75 11.24 17.54
C SER A 178 19.38 11.93 17.43
N GLN A 179 19.35 13.20 16.98
CA GLN A 179 18.10 13.92 16.76
C GLN A 179 17.29 13.37 15.57
N LEU A 180 17.91 12.62 14.66
CA LEU A 180 17.20 11.93 13.58
C LEU A 180 16.37 10.77 14.10
N GLU A 181 16.80 10.10 15.18
CA GLU A 181 16.02 9.05 15.83
C GLU A 181 14.74 9.63 16.44
N LEU A 182 14.78 10.88 16.92
CA LEU A 182 13.63 11.59 17.49
C LEU A 182 12.69 12.19 16.42
N ARG A 183 13.16 12.40 15.19
CA ARG A 183 12.41 13.05 14.10
C ARG A 183 12.14 12.17 12.88
N ASN A 184 12.34 10.86 13.00
CA ASN A 184 12.13 9.88 11.92
C ASN A 184 10.66 9.74 11.45
N TRP A 185 9.75 10.56 11.99
CA TRP A 185 8.34 10.62 11.61
C TRP A 185 8.08 11.60 10.46
N PHE A 186 9.04 12.46 10.11
CA PHE A 186 8.90 13.41 9.00
C PHE A 186 9.28 12.71 7.67
N PRO A 187 8.44 12.76 6.62
CA PRO A 187 8.70 12.07 5.36
C PRO A 187 9.93 12.60 4.64
#